data_AF-A0A0Q9WPS0-F1
#
_entry.id   AF-A0A0Q9WPS0-F1
#
_cell.length_a   1.000
_cell.length_b   1.000
_cell.length_c   1.000
_cell.angle_alpha   90.00
_cell.angle_beta   90.00
_cell.angle_gamma   90.00
#
_symmetry.space_group_name_H-M   'P 1'
#
loop_
_entity.id
_entity.type
_entity.pdbx_description
1 polymer ?
#
loop_
_entity_poly.entity_id
_entity_poly.type
_entity_poly.pdbx_seq_one_letter_code
_entity_poly.pdbx_strand_id
1 'polypeptide(L)'
;MKLLERVIDSWGSLPSGVLYGNYKDLGNYDECRNINQEITSTGSVTGKYCFAALPKLLLGLNADWSKTIFSEIFGLSYAVDSFFFITGLLLVFCSMRTFEKSKGNINVFMLYLHRYLRLTPLVVFSIPIYMKILPLLADGPFTGYEDYNASCKKTWYKTLLYVQNYSINDVCLSHTWYLAADMHLYVVSVPLVIALYKWGKKAVVGILVLISLLAVCLFFAHYIMYYRTPLNLDYFASHTHASPFLIGLLCGYFLHINRGRSYELHRIIISNLSFNPFSDSVAIGSVLGSLCLYAGLWWTGQ
;
A
#
# COMPACT_ATOMS: atom_id res chain seq x y z
N MET A 1 46.59 -0.83 2.85
CA MET A 1 46.44 -2.18 3.45
C MET A 1 45.92 -2.08 4.88
N LYS A 2 46.63 -1.44 5.83
CA LYS A 2 46.17 -1.24 7.22
C LYS A 2 44.77 -0.60 7.40
N LEU A 3 44.38 0.33 6.51
CA LEU A 3 43.05 0.95 6.56
C LEU A 3 41.94 -0.08 6.25
N LEU A 4 42.15 -0.92 5.24
CA LEU A 4 41.18 -1.92 4.80
C LEU A 4 40.96 -2.99 5.88
N GLU A 5 42.02 -3.43 6.53
CA GLU A 5 41.94 -4.39 7.64
C GLU A 5 41.13 -3.83 8.82
N ARG A 6 41.35 -2.57 9.21
CA ARG A 6 40.59 -1.91 10.28
C ARG A 6 39.11 -1.72 9.93
N VAL A 7 38.80 -1.46 8.66
CA VAL A 7 37.41 -1.37 8.17
C VAL A 7 36.73 -2.74 8.22
N ILE A 8 37.46 -3.82 7.93
CA ILE A 8 36.96 -5.20 8.01
C ILE A 8 36.79 -5.64 9.47
N ASP A 9 37.67 -5.23 10.38
CA ASP A 9 37.56 -5.54 11.82
C ASP A 9 36.35 -4.84 12.45
N SER A 10 36.14 -3.56 12.08
CA SER A 10 35.00 -2.74 12.53
C SER A 10 33.63 -3.24 12.02
N TRP A 11 33.60 -4.20 11.08
CA TRP A 11 32.39 -4.80 10.52
C TRP A 11 31.64 -5.64 11.56
N GLY A 12 32.32 -6.21 12.56
CA GLY A 12 31.69 -6.95 13.65
C GLY A 12 30.77 -8.11 13.19
N SER A 13 31.34 -9.31 13.02
CA SER A 13 30.62 -10.60 12.92
C SER A 13 29.58 -10.78 11.78
N LEU A 14 29.14 -12.02 11.60
CA LEU A 14 28.03 -12.38 10.71
C LEU A 14 26.71 -11.77 11.25
N PRO A 15 25.81 -11.26 10.38
CA PRO A 15 24.56 -10.67 10.83
C PRO A 15 23.75 -11.63 11.70
N SER A 16 23.30 -11.15 12.85
CA SER A 16 22.40 -11.93 13.68
C SER A 16 21.07 -12.16 12.95
N GLY A 17 20.63 -13.41 12.87
CA GLY A 17 19.41 -13.78 12.13
C GLY A 17 19.59 -14.03 10.63
N VAL A 18 20.81 -14.30 10.15
CA VAL A 18 21.06 -14.75 8.76
C VAL A 18 20.18 -15.94 8.37
N LEU A 19 19.97 -16.91 9.26
CA LEU A 19 19.06 -18.06 9.03
C LEU A 19 17.58 -17.67 8.93
N TYR A 20 17.21 -16.49 9.45
CA TYR A 20 15.88 -15.89 9.34
C TYR A 20 15.79 -14.85 8.19
N GLY A 21 16.81 -14.76 7.34
CA GLY A 21 16.83 -13.88 6.18
C GLY A 21 17.32 -12.46 6.44
N ASN A 22 17.98 -12.20 7.56
CA ASN A 22 18.64 -10.92 7.80
C ASN A 22 20.03 -10.89 7.14
N TYR A 23 20.20 -10.12 6.07
CA TYR A 23 21.43 -10.05 5.27
C TYR A 23 22.19 -8.72 5.39
N LYS A 24 21.76 -7.84 6.31
CA LYS A 24 22.38 -6.53 6.53
C LYS A 24 22.77 -6.41 8.00
N ASP A 25 23.99 -5.97 8.25
CA ASP A 25 24.46 -5.61 9.59
C ASP A 25 25.08 -4.20 9.57
N LEU A 26 24.91 -3.50 10.68
CA LEU A 26 25.41 -2.13 10.88
C LEU A 26 26.82 -2.12 11.50
N GLY A 27 27.34 -3.28 11.91
CA GLY A 27 28.68 -3.46 12.45
C GLY A 27 28.95 -2.72 13.76
N ASN A 28 30.21 -2.66 14.17
CA ASN A 28 30.61 -2.04 15.44
C ASN A 28 30.85 -0.53 15.25
N TYR A 29 29.88 0.28 15.69
CA TYR A 29 29.87 1.73 15.49
C TYR A 29 31.11 2.44 16.05
N ASP A 30 31.53 2.08 17.27
CA ASP A 30 32.62 2.77 17.97
C ASP A 30 33.98 2.51 17.32
N GLU A 31 34.19 1.30 16.82
CA GLU A 31 35.43 0.87 16.17
C GLU A 31 35.60 1.55 14.80
N CYS A 32 34.50 1.66 14.05
CA CYS A 32 34.47 2.35 12.76
C CYS A 32 34.75 3.86 12.89
N ARG A 33 34.23 4.50 13.95
CA ARG A 33 34.45 5.94 14.20
C ARG A 33 35.88 6.26 14.62
N ASN A 34 36.59 5.30 15.19
CA ASN A 34 37.99 5.46 15.60
C ASN A 34 38.99 5.35 14.43
N ILE A 35 38.51 5.09 13.20
CA ILE A 35 39.34 5.08 12.00
C ILE A 35 39.61 6.52 11.54
N ASN A 36 40.69 7.12 12.07
CA ASN A 36 41.23 8.38 11.57
C ASN A 36 42.62 8.12 10.99
N GLN A 37 42.77 8.24 9.66
CA GLN A 37 44.05 8.04 8.99
C GLN A 37 44.31 9.15 7.97
N GLU A 38 45.47 9.78 8.05
CA GLU A 38 45.94 10.75 7.07
C GLU A 38 46.46 10.02 5.83
N ILE A 39 45.89 10.30 4.66
CA ILE A 39 46.31 9.73 3.39
C ILE A 39 47.06 10.83 2.63
N THR A 40 48.31 11.05 3.04
CA THR A 40 49.25 12.02 2.43
C THR A 40 48.77 13.48 2.54
N SER A 41 49.66 14.44 2.26
CA SER A 41 49.58 15.89 2.57
C SER A 41 48.39 16.70 1.99
N THR A 42 47.30 16.06 1.58
CA THR A 42 46.08 16.75 1.12
C THR A 42 44.76 16.14 1.63
N GLY A 43 44.75 15.18 2.56
CA GLY A 43 43.48 14.75 3.17
C GLY A 43 43.55 13.74 4.31
N SER A 44 42.81 14.02 5.39
CA SER A 44 42.51 13.07 6.46
C SER A 44 41.23 12.29 6.17
N VAL A 45 41.27 10.97 6.22
CA VAL A 45 40.08 10.11 6.13
C VAL A 45 39.61 9.78 7.54
N THR A 46 38.39 10.22 7.84
CA THR A 46 37.69 9.94 9.11
C THR A 46 36.53 9.00 8.85
N GLY A 47 36.51 7.86 9.53
CA GLY A 47 35.39 6.91 9.49
C GLY A 47 34.15 7.51 10.15
N LYS A 48 32.99 7.36 9.50
CA LYS A 48 31.68 7.75 10.04
C LYS A 48 30.77 6.54 10.31
N TYR A 49 30.74 5.60 9.37
CA TYR A 49 29.91 4.41 9.42
C TYR A 49 30.52 3.30 8.55
N CYS A 50 30.30 2.04 8.94
CA CYS A 50 30.76 0.86 8.24
C CYS A 50 29.53 0.01 7.92
N PHE A 51 29.33 -0.37 6.65
CA PHE A 51 28.16 -1.14 6.23
C PHE A 51 28.58 -2.42 5.50
N ALA A 52 27.85 -3.48 5.83
CA ALA A 52 28.10 -4.84 5.41
C ALA A 52 26.91 -5.39 4.62
N ALA A 53 27.12 -5.72 3.35
CA ALA A 53 26.13 -6.48 2.57
C ALA A 53 26.73 -7.83 2.19
N LEU A 54 26.18 -8.93 2.71
CA LEU A 54 26.59 -10.27 2.32
C LEU A 54 25.85 -10.68 1.04
N PRO A 55 26.56 -11.10 -0.03
CA PRO A 55 25.93 -11.67 -1.22
C PRO A 55 25.18 -12.96 -0.86
N LYS A 56 23.90 -13.03 -1.22
CA LYS A 56 23.04 -14.21 -0.97
C LYS A 56 23.66 -15.52 -1.51
N LEU A 57 24.40 -15.42 -2.61
CA LEU A 57 25.09 -16.55 -3.27
C LEU A 57 26.19 -17.18 -2.39
N LEU A 58 26.89 -16.39 -1.56
CA LEU A 58 27.99 -16.87 -0.71
C LEU A 58 27.51 -17.67 0.51
N LEU A 59 26.25 -17.51 0.91
CA LEU A 59 25.69 -18.15 2.11
C LEU A 59 24.95 -19.46 1.83
N GLY A 60 24.84 -19.89 0.56
CA GLY A 60 24.13 -21.13 0.19
C GLY A 60 22.61 -21.13 0.52
N LEU A 61 22.07 -20.00 0.96
CA LEU A 61 20.67 -19.84 1.34
C LEU A 61 19.82 -19.55 0.09
N ASN A 62 19.49 -20.60 -0.67
CA ASN A 62 18.39 -20.58 -1.65
C ASN A 62 17.03 -20.78 -0.95
N ALA A 63 16.80 -20.11 0.18
CA ALA A 63 15.53 -20.19 0.87
C ALA A 63 14.53 -19.24 0.19
N ASP A 64 13.82 -19.77 -0.80
CA ASP A 64 12.65 -19.15 -1.43
C ASP A 64 11.48 -19.14 -0.44
N TRP A 65 11.60 -18.35 0.64
CA TRP A 65 10.48 -18.05 1.54
C TRP A 65 9.30 -17.41 0.79
N SER A 66 9.56 -16.85 -0.39
CA SER A 66 8.58 -16.25 -1.31
C SER A 66 7.63 -17.24 -2.00
N LYS A 67 7.80 -18.56 -1.82
CA LYS A 67 6.95 -19.59 -2.44
C LYS A 67 5.90 -20.20 -1.51
N THR A 68 5.78 -19.70 -0.28
CA THR A 68 4.81 -20.22 0.68
C THR A 68 3.53 -19.39 0.63
N ILE A 69 2.35 -20.02 0.71
CA ILE A 69 1.03 -19.35 0.74
C ILE A 69 0.98 -18.25 1.83
N PHE A 70 1.62 -18.49 2.99
CA PHE A 70 1.74 -17.49 4.05
C PHE A 70 2.53 -16.24 3.61
N SER A 71 3.55 -16.38 2.77
CA SER A 71 4.32 -15.23 2.23
C SER A 71 3.54 -14.41 1.21
N GLU A 72 2.57 -15.03 0.53
CA GLU A 72 1.67 -14.34 -0.41
C GLU A 72 0.57 -13.58 0.32
N ILE A 73 -0.06 -14.18 1.34
CA ILE A 73 -1.09 -13.49 2.16
C ILE A 73 -0.49 -12.32 2.94
N PHE A 74 0.72 -12.47 3.48
CA PHE A 74 1.45 -11.41 4.18
C PHE A 74 2.34 -10.56 3.26
N GLY A 75 2.28 -10.78 1.95
CA GLY A 75 2.93 -9.91 0.99
C GLY A 75 2.39 -8.50 1.14
N LEU A 76 3.28 -7.52 1.38
CA LEU A 76 2.92 -6.11 1.61
C LEU A 76 1.96 -5.56 0.53
N SER A 77 2.04 -6.07 -0.69
CA SER A 77 1.17 -5.67 -1.80
C SER A 77 -0.27 -6.12 -1.66
N TYR A 78 -0.51 -7.34 -1.15
CA TYR A 78 -1.84 -7.97 -1.12
C TYR A 78 -2.63 -7.65 0.16
N ALA A 79 -1.95 -7.37 1.27
CA ALA A 79 -2.59 -6.93 2.50
C ALA A 79 -3.36 -5.62 2.31
N VAL A 80 -2.86 -4.73 1.46
CA VAL A 80 -3.46 -3.41 1.22
C VAL A 80 -4.80 -3.50 0.49
N ASP A 81 -4.96 -4.45 -0.43
CA ASP A 81 -6.22 -4.68 -1.16
C ASP A 81 -7.36 -5.09 -0.23
N SER A 82 -7.05 -5.82 0.85
CA SER A 82 -8.02 -6.19 1.89
C SER A 82 -8.54 -4.95 2.62
N PHE A 83 -7.68 -3.97 2.92
CA PHE A 83 -8.10 -2.73 3.57
C PHE A 83 -8.98 -1.88 2.65
N PHE A 84 -8.67 -1.81 1.35
CA PHE A 84 -9.52 -1.12 0.39
C PHE A 84 -10.89 -1.78 0.23
N PHE A 85 -10.94 -3.12 0.22
CA PHE A 85 -12.18 -3.88 0.23
C PHE A 85 -13.06 -3.55 1.46
N ILE A 86 -12.48 -3.62 2.66
CA ILE A 86 -13.19 -3.29 3.92
C ILE A 86 -13.68 -1.83 3.91
N THR A 87 -12.84 -0.92 3.41
CA THR A 87 -13.18 0.51 3.30
C THR A 87 -14.40 0.73 2.40
N GLY A 88 -14.42 0.11 1.21
CA GLY A 88 -15.56 0.18 0.29
C GLY A 88 -16.84 -0.41 0.90
N LEU A 89 -16.74 -1.55 1.57
CA LEU A 89 -17.86 -2.22 2.25
C LEU A 89 -18.48 -1.34 3.32
N LEU A 90 -17.66 -0.85 4.26
CA LEU A 90 -18.14 -0.04 5.38
C LEU A 90 -18.71 1.28 4.91
N LEU A 91 -18.11 1.88 3.88
CA LEU A 91 -18.57 3.13 3.29
C LEU A 91 -20.02 3.01 2.81
N VAL A 92 -20.36 1.98 2.04
CA VAL A 92 -21.74 1.82 1.56
C VAL A 92 -22.67 1.44 2.68
N PHE A 93 -22.28 0.46 3.50
CA PHE A 93 -23.12 -0.04 4.57
C PHE A 93 -23.54 1.06 5.56
N CYS A 94 -22.62 1.96 5.90
CA CYS A 94 -22.91 3.12 6.74
C CYS A 94 -23.64 4.22 5.97
N SER A 95 -23.21 4.56 4.75
CA SER A 95 -23.79 5.67 3.99
C SER A 95 -25.24 5.40 3.62
N MET A 96 -25.59 4.17 3.24
CA MET A 96 -26.96 3.79 2.88
C MET A 96 -27.94 4.03 4.04
N ARG A 97 -27.56 3.71 5.28
CA ARG A 97 -28.36 4.02 6.48
C ARG A 97 -28.57 5.52 6.65
N THR A 98 -27.55 6.33 6.36
CA THR A 98 -27.65 7.80 6.43
C THR A 98 -28.55 8.36 5.33
N PHE A 99 -28.48 7.80 4.12
CA PHE A 99 -29.34 8.17 3.00
C PHE A 99 -30.82 7.83 3.26
N GLU A 100 -31.11 6.68 3.89
CA GLU A 100 -32.46 6.32 4.33
C GLU A 100 -33.01 7.29 5.37
N LYS A 101 -32.22 7.60 6.41
CA LYS A 101 -32.61 8.57 7.45
C LYS A 101 -32.84 9.98 6.90
N SER A 102 -32.01 10.39 5.95
CA SER A 102 -32.06 11.74 5.36
C SER A 102 -32.96 11.84 4.14
N LYS A 103 -33.66 10.75 3.75
CA LYS A 103 -34.48 10.65 2.53
C LYS A 103 -33.76 11.14 1.26
N GLY A 104 -32.45 10.92 1.16
CA GLY A 104 -31.64 11.37 0.04
C GLY A 104 -31.14 12.83 0.09
N ASN A 105 -31.56 13.64 1.07
CA ASN A 105 -31.12 15.03 1.22
C ASN A 105 -29.80 15.10 2.01
N ILE A 106 -28.68 14.90 1.32
CA ILE A 106 -27.35 15.01 1.92
C ILE A 106 -26.50 16.02 1.15
N ASN A 107 -25.81 16.90 1.88
CA ASN A 107 -24.83 17.80 1.30
C ASN A 107 -23.55 17.03 0.93
N VAL A 108 -23.40 16.76 -0.37
CA VAL A 108 -22.25 16.03 -0.94
C VAL A 108 -20.93 16.74 -0.63
N PHE A 109 -20.91 18.08 -0.69
CA PHE A 109 -19.72 18.85 -0.37
C PHE A 109 -19.28 18.65 1.09
N MET A 110 -20.25 18.60 2.01
CA MET A 110 -19.96 18.37 3.43
C MET A 110 -19.36 16.99 3.69
N LEU A 111 -19.78 15.97 2.93
CA LEU A 111 -19.20 14.62 3.03
C LEU A 111 -17.70 14.63 2.66
N TYR A 112 -17.35 15.26 1.53
CA TYR A 112 -15.96 15.41 1.11
C TYR A 112 -15.15 16.24 2.11
N LEU A 113 -15.68 17.38 2.54
CA LEU A 113 -15.00 18.30 3.44
C LEU A 113 -14.72 17.62 4.80
N HIS A 114 -15.71 16.96 5.39
CA HIS A 114 -15.53 16.28 6.67
C HIS A 114 -14.44 15.20 6.59
N ARG A 115 -14.38 14.45 5.48
CA ARG A 115 -13.32 13.45 5.29
C ARG A 115 -11.95 14.10 5.09
N TYR A 116 -11.87 15.16 4.29
CA TYR A 116 -10.63 15.89 4.06
C TYR A 116 -10.08 16.49 5.36
N LEU A 117 -10.93 17.12 6.17
CA LEU A 117 -10.55 17.71 7.45
C LEU A 117 -10.12 16.68 8.50
N ARG A 118 -10.55 15.42 8.39
CA ARG A 118 -10.11 14.34 9.28
C ARG A 118 -8.71 13.83 8.95
N LEU A 119 -8.39 13.68 7.66
CA LEU A 119 -7.13 13.05 7.21
C LEU A 119 -5.98 14.05 7.11
N THR A 120 -6.27 15.26 6.64
CA THR A 120 -5.27 16.28 6.33
C THR A 120 -4.44 16.77 7.53
N PRO A 121 -4.96 16.89 8.77
CA PRO A 121 -4.14 17.32 9.90
C PRO A 121 -2.92 16.44 10.15
N LEU A 122 -3.06 15.13 9.97
CA LEU A 122 -1.97 14.17 10.13
C LEU A 122 -0.91 14.33 9.03
N VAL A 123 -1.31 14.60 7.79
CA VAL A 123 -0.39 14.86 6.67
C VAL A 123 0.32 16.19 6.82
N VAL A 124 -0.39 17.24 7.24
CA VAL A 124 0.20 18.56 7.50
C VAL A 124 1.27 18.47 8.58
N PHE A 125 1.06 17.65 9.61
CA PHE A 125 2.04 17.42 10.66
C PHE A 125 3.23 16.56 10.22
N SER A 126 3.03 15.58 9.33
CA SER A 126 4.10 14.68 8.90
C SER A 126 5.10 15.34 7.93
N ILE A 127 4.67 16.30 7.12
CA ILE A 127 5.53 17.04 6.18
C ILE A 127 6.73 17.73 6.88
N PRO A 128 6.54 18.60 7.89
CA PRO A 128 7.67 19.27 8.56
C PRO A 128 8.54 18.27 9.33
N ILE A 129 7.98 17.20 9.89
CA ILE A 129 8.76 16.13 10.51
C ILE A 129 9.73 15.53 9.48
N TYR A 130 9.22 15.21 8.30
CA TYR A 130 10.02 14.61 7.23
C TYR A 130 11.09 15.56 6.69
N MET A 131 10.78 16.86 6.56
CA MET A 131 11.69 17.86 5.98
C MET A 131 12.71 18.44 6.97
N LYS A 132 12.36 18.50 8.27
CA LYS A 132 13.16 19.22 9.28
C LYS A 132 13.71 18.31 10.37
N ILE A 133 12.87 17.41 10.91
CA ILE A 133 13.25 16.60 12.07
C ILE A 133 14.04 15.37 11.62
N LEU A 134 13.60 14.68 10.57
CA LEU A 134 14.23 13.43 10.15
C LEU A 134 15.68 13.61 9.68
N PRO A 135 16.07 14.70 8.96
CA PRO A 135 17.48 15.00 8.70
C PRO A 135 18.32 15.27 9.95
N LEU A 136 17.72 15.77 11.04
CA LEU A 136 18.43 16.01 12.32
C LEU A 136 18.60 14.72 13.14
N LEU A 137 17.74 13.73 12.93
CA LEU A 137 17.78 12.45 13.62
C LEU A 137 18.55 11.38 12.84
N ALA A 138 18.70 11.55 11.52
CA ALA A 138 19.30 10.57 10.62
C ALA A 138 20.69 11.01 10.13
N ASP A 139 21.69 10.96 11.01
CA ASP A 139 23.10 10.99 10.63
C ASP A 139 23.62 9.54 10.51
N GLY A 140 23.61 8.98 9.29
CA GLY A 140 24.00 7.57 9.09
C GLY A 140 24.35 7.18 7.64
N PRO A 141 24.79 5.92 7.43
CA PRO A 141 25.23 5.37 6.13
C PRO A 141 24.20 5.43 5.01
N PHE A 142 22.92 5.48 5.37
CA PHE A 142 21.79 5.48 4.45
C PHE A 142 21.33 6.89 4.07
N THR A 143 22.26 7.85 4.04
CA THR A 143 22.00 9.26 3.72
C THR A 143 21.84 9.48 2.22
N GLY A 144 20.82 8.86 1.62
CA GLY A 144 20.21 9.33 0.37
C GLY A 144 19.19 10.46 0.61
N TYR A 145 19.19 11.05 1.81
CA TYR A 145 18.12 11.89 2.34
C TYR A 145 18.09 13.30 1.73
N GLU A 146 19.22 13.77 1.19
CA GLU A 146 19.33 15.10 0.58
C GLU A 146 18.47 15.23 -0.68
N ASP A 147 18.44 14.20 -1.54
CA ASP A 147 17.62 14.19 -2.76
C ASP A 147 16.12 14.19 -2.44
N TYR A 148 15.67 13.40 -1.46
CA TYR A 148 14.27 13.36 -1.04
C TYR A 148 13.78 14.69 -0.44
N ASN A 149 14.65 15.37 0.33
CA ASN A 149 14.31 16.67 0.91
C ASN A 149 14.15 17.75 -0.17
N ALA A 150 14.99 17.73 -1.20
CA ALA A 150 14.90 18.65 -2.33
C ALA A 150 13.60 18.45 -3.13
N SER A 151 13.25 17.21 -3.48
CA SER A 151 11.97 16.92 -4.15
C SER A 151 10.78 17.28 -3.26
N CYS A 152 10.82 16.98 -1.96
CA CYS A 152 9.71 17.31 -1.07
C CYS A 152 9.48 18.83 -0.92
N LYS A 153 10.53 19.67 -0.86
CA LYS A 153 10.40 21.14 -0.88
C LYS A 153 9.62 21.63 -2.09
N LYS A 154 9.75 20.96 -3.23
CA LYS A 154 9.06 21.31 -4.48
C LYS A 154 7.65 20.73 -4.54
N THR A 155 7.39 19.54 -4.00
CA THR A 155 6.13 18.80 -4.23
C THR A 155 5.26 18.53 -2.99
N TRP A 156 5.56 19.09 -1.82
CA TRP A 156 4.75 18.94 -0.59
C TRP A 156 3.25 19.22 -0.80
N TYR A 157 2.91 20.21 -1.63
CA TYR A 157 1.52 20.57 -1.92
C TYR A 157 0.77 19.46 -2.68
N LYS A 158 1.48 18.67 -3.51
CA LYS A 158 0.88 17.52 -4.21
C LYS A 158 0.46 16.44 -3.22
N THR A 159 1.23 16.25 -2.15
CA THR A 159 0.91 15.33 -1.05
C THR A 159 -0.32 15.81 -0.25
N LEU A 160 -0.47 17.12 -0.02
CA LEU A 160 -1.66 17.68 0.65
C LEU A 160 -2.94 17.63 -0.20
N LEU A 161 -2.77 17.71 -1.53
CA LEU A 161 -3.86 17.57 -2.49
C LEU A 161 -4.16 16.10 -2.85
N TYR A 162 -3.39 15.15 -2.30
CA TYR A 162 -3.54 13.71 -2.56
C TYR A 162 -3.30 13.27 -4.02
N VAL A 163 -2.65 14.08 -4.86
CA VAL A 163 -2.44 13.80 -6.29
C VAL A 163 -1.08 13.16 -6.61
N GLN A 164 -0.29 12.85 -5.58
CA GLN A 164 1.09 12.36 -5.73
C GLN A 164 1.19 11.00 -6.45
N ASN A 165 0.15 10.16 -6.40
CA ASN A 165 0.13 8.85 -7.04
C ASN A 165 0.20 8.91 -8.58
N TYR A 166 -0.15 10.04 -9.18
CA TYR A 166 -0.06 10.27 -10.63
C TYR A 166 1.13 11.15 -11.02
N SER A 167 1.94 11.58 -10.05
CA SER A 167 3.12 12.43 -10.24
C SER A 167 4.36 11.74 -9.64
N ILE A 168 4.69 10.57 -10.18
CA ILE A 168 5.63 9.61 -9.57
C ILE A 168 7.09 10.11 -9.54
N ASN A 169 7.47 11.03 -10.43
CA ASN A 169 8.87 11.44 -10.56
C ASN A 169 9.41 12.25 -9.35
N ASP A 170 8.54 12.79 -8.47
CA ASP A 170 8.95 13.64 -7.34
C ASP A 170 7.97 13.49 -6.15
N VAL A 171 8.00 12.35 -5.46
CA VAL A 171 7.10 12.08 -4.32
C VAL A 171 7.72 12.59 -3.02
N CYS A 172 7.04 13.50 -2.30
CA CYS A 172 7.54 14.02 -1.02
C CYS A 172 7.51 12.96 0.09
N LEU A 173 6.35 12.35 0.35
CA LEU A 173 6.20 11.26 1.32
C LEU A 173 5.72 10.00 0.60
N SER A 174 6.63 9.06 0.32
CA SER A 174 6.30 7.80 -0.36
C SER A 174 5.21 7.02 0.35
N HIS A 175 5.27 6.88 1.68
CA HIS A 175 4.30 6.13 2.49
C HIS A 175 2.86 6.69 2.46
N THR A 176 2.65 7.92 1.98
CA THR A 176 1.30 8.53 1.90
C THR A 176 0.51 8.13 0.65
N TRP A 177 1.10 7.30 -0.22
CA TRP A 177 0.46 6.82 -1.44
C TRP A 177 -0.90 6.15 -1.16
N TYR A 178 -1.00 5.38 -0.07
CA TYR A 178 -2.22 4.69 0.33
C TYR A 178 -3.34 5.70 0.64
N LEU A 179 -2.99 6.76 1.38
CA LEU A 179 -3.94 7.81 1.76
C LEU A 179 -4.43 8.60 0.53
N ALA A 180 -3.54 8.82 -0.44
CA ALA A 180 -3.92 9.41 -1.72
C ALA A 180 -4.88 8.52 -2.53
N ALA A 181 -4.59 7.22 -2.61
CA ALA A 181 -5.46 6.26 -3.28
C ALA A 181 -6.84 6.19 -2.59
N ASP A 182 -6.87 6.16 -1.26
CA ASP A 182 -8.11 6.17 -0.48
C ASP A 182 -8.95 7.44 -0.72
N MET A 183 -8.31 8.61 -0.89
CA MET A 183 -9.03 9.84 -1.22
C MET A 183 -9.62 9.78 -2.63
N HIS A 184 -8.86 9.32 -3.63
CA HIS A 184 -9.34 9.15 -5.01
C HIS A 184 -10.54 8.20 -5.09
N LEU A 185 -10.43 7.03 -4.46
CA LEU A 185 -11.49 6.02 -4.44
C LEU A 185 -12.74 6.53 -3.73
N TYR A 186 -12.59 7.34 -2.69
CA TYR A 186 -13.73 7.97 -2.02
C TYR A 186 -14.44 9.01 -2.88
N VAL A 187 -13.68 9.86 -3.60
CA VAL A 187 -14.23 10.81 -4.56
C VAL A 187 -15.05 10.10 -5.63
N VAL A 188 -14.59 8.94 -6.11
CA VAL A 188 -15.35 8.10 -7.05
C VAL A 188 -16.53 7.40 -6.36
N SER A 189 -16.41 7.00 -5.09
CA SER A 189 -17.42 6.22 -4.39
C SER A 189 -18.72 6.99 -4.13
N VAL A 190 -18.65 8.27 -3.80
CA VAL A 190 -19.82 9.07 -3.42
C VAL A 190 -20.87 9.16 -4.52
N PRO A 191 -20.54 9.48 -5.80
CA PRO A 191 -21.52 9.41 -6.88
C PRO A 191 -22.03 7.99 -7.13
N LEU A 192 -21.19 6.95 -6.96
CA LEU A 192 -21.62 5.55 -7.08
C LEU A 192 -22.62 5.15 -6.00
N VAL A 193 -22.44 5.60 -4.75
CA VAL A 193 -23.39 5.38 -3.67
C VAL A 193 -24.71 6.09 -3.92
N ILE A 194 -24.66 7.34 -4.40
CA ILE A 194 -25.87 8.08 -4.78
C ILE A 194 -26.60 7.36 -5.93
N ALA A 195 -25.87 6.83 -6.92
CA ALA A 195 -26.42 6.03 -8.00
C ALA A 195 -27.05 4.72 -7.48
N LEU A 196 -26.42 4.03 -6.54
CA LEU A 196 -26.97 2.84 -5.88
C LEU A 196 -28.26 3.15 -5.12
N TYR A 197 -28.31 4.26 -4.40
CA TYR A 197 -29.51 4.69 -3.68
C TYR A 197 -30.67 5.00 -4.63
N LYS A 198 -30.40 5.71 -5.75
CA LYS A 198 -31.44 6.14 -6.70
C LYS A 198 -31.88 5.05 -7.69
N TRP A 199 -30.96 4.19 -8.15
CA TRP A 199 -31.21 3.28 -9.27
C TRP A 199 -31.07 1.79 -8.91
N GLY A 200 -30.64 1.48 -7.68
CA GLY A 200 -30.56 0.12 -7.15
C GLY A 200 -29.88 -0.88 -8.09
N LYS A 201 -30.64 -1.88 -8.56
CA LYS A 201 -30.14 -2.95 -9.43
C LYS A 201 -29.47 -2.45 -10.72
N LYS A 202 -29.93 -1.34 -11.30
CA LYS A 202 -29.32 -0.78 -12.53
C LYS A 202 -27.92 -0.23 -12.26
N ALA A 203 -27.71 0.39 -11.08
CA ALA A 203 -26.40 0.87 -10.67
C ALA A 203 -25.44 -0.27 -10.36
N VAL A 204 -25.93 -1.39 -9.79
CA VAL A 204 -25.12 -2.61 -9.61
C VAL A 204 -24.55 -3.11 -10.94
N VAL A 205 -25.39 -3.21 -11.98
CA VAL A 205 -24.94 -3.59 -13.33
C VAL A 205 -23.90 -2.61 -13.87
N GLY A 206 -24.12 -1.30 -13.70
CA GLY A 206 -23.16 -0.28 -14.10
C GLY A 206 -21.79 -0.42 -13.41
N ILE A 207 -21.77 -0.72 -12.11
CA ILE A 207 -20.53 -0.94 -11.34
C ILE A 207 -19.83 -2.23 -11.80
N LEU A 208 -20.56 -3.31 -12.08
CA LEU A 208 -19.97 -4.54 -12.60
C LEU A 208 -19.32 -4.33 -13.97
N VAL A 209 -19.97 -3.56 -14.86
CA VAL A 209 -19.39 -3.17 -16.15
C VAL A 209 -18.13 -2.33 -15.94
N LEU A 210 -18.14 -1.39 -15.00
CA LEU A 210 -16.96 -0.58 -14.66
C LEU A 210 -15.79 -1.44 -14.18
N ILE A 211 -16.03 -2.42 -13.30
CA ILE A 211 -15.00 -3.36 -12.82
C ILE A 211 -14.42 -4.15 -13.99
N SER A 212 -15.28 -4.67 -14.87
CA SER A 212 -14.84 -5.43 -16.05
C SER A 212 -13.99 -4.58 -17.00
N LEU A 213 -14.41 -3.34 -17.29
CA LEU A 213 -13.64 -2.42 -18.12
C LEU A 213 -12.29 -2.07 -17.50
N LEU A 214 -12.24 -1.80 -16.20
CA LEU A 214 -10.99 -1.54 -15.49
C LEU A 214 -10.05 -2.75 -15.56
N ALA A 215 -10.55 -3.97 -15.34
CA ALA A 215 -9.76 -5.19 -15.44
C ALA A 215 -9.12 -5.34 -16.83
N VAL A 216 -9.90 -5.12 -17.89
CA VAL A 216 -9.41 -5.18 -19.27
C VAL A 216 -8.33 -4.10 -19.49
N CYS A 217 -8.58 -2.85 -19.11
CA CYS A 217 -7.61 -1.77 -19.28
C CYS A 217 -6.29 -2.03 -18.54
N LEU A 218 -6.35 -2.54 -17.31
CA LEU A 218 -5.16 -2.84 -16.51
C LEU A 218 -4.38 -4.03 -17.07
N PHE A 219 -5.07 -5.07 -17.54
CA PHE A 219 -4.43 -6.20 -18.20
C PHE A 219 -3.68 -5.76 -19.46
N PHE A 220 -4.30 -4.91 -20.29
CA PHE A 220 -3.63 -4.32 -21.45
C PHE A 220 -2.45 -3.41 -21.08
N ALA A 221 -2.60 -2.59 -20.04
CA ALA A 221 -1.52 -1.71 -19.57
C ALA A 221 -0.32 -2.52 -19.05
N HIS A 222 -0.58 -3.56 -18.26
CA HIS A 222 0.45 -4.48 -17.77
C HIS A 222 1.16 -5.18 -18.93
N TYR A 223 0.41 -5.68 -19.90
CA TYR A 223 0.98 -6.30 -21.10
C TYR A 223 1.90 -5.35 -21.87
N ILE A 224 1.52 -4.08 -22.05
CA ILE A 224 2.36 -3.07 -22.72
C ILE A 224 3.60 -2.74 -21.88
N MET A 225 3.44 -2.54 -20.57
CA MET A 225 4.52 -2.13 -19.68
C MET A 225 5.56 -3.22 -19.47
N TYR A 226 5.14 -4.49 -19.45
CA TYR A 226 6.02 -5.66 -19.42
C TYR A 226 7.09 -5.64 -20.51
N TYR A 227 6.76 -5.13 -21.71
CA TYR A 227 7.71 -4.99 -22.82
C TYR A 227 8.52 -3.69 -22.81
N ARG A 228 8.12 -2.67 -22.04
CA ARG A 228 8.69 -1.31 -22.15
C ARG A 228 9.69 -0.97 -21.05
N THR A 229 9.47 -1.39 -19.81
CA THR A 229 10.30 -0.95 -18.66
C THR A 229 10.21 -1.92 -17.46
N PRO A 230 11.33 -2.28 -16.80
CA PRO A 230 11.33 -3.23 -15.67
C PRO A 230 11.03 -2.59 -14.29
N LEU A 231 10.51 -1.35 -14.22
CA LEU A 231 10.37 -0.62 -12.95
C LEU A 231 8.93 -0.62 -12.43
N ASN A 232 8.76 -1.01 -11.16
CA ASN A 232 7.50 -1.10 -10.39
C ASN A 232 6.79 0.25 -10.16
N LEU A 233 6.44 0.98 -11.22
CA LEU A 233 5.71 2.26 -11.12
C LEU A 233 4.20 2.08 -10.92
N ASP A 234 3.64 0.93 -11.29
CA ASP A 234 2.18 0.71 -11.30
C ASP A 234 1.58 0.45 -9.92
N TYR A 235 2.37 0.00 -8.95
CA TYR A 235 1.85 -0.34 -7.62
C TYR A 235 1.25 0.86 -6.88
N PHE A 236 1.82 2.06 -7.04
CA PHE A 236 1.33 3.26 -6.35
C PHE A 236 0.10 3.90 -7.02
N ALA A 237 -0.27 3.43 -8.21
CA ALA A 237 -1.35 4.03 -8.97
C ALA A 237 -2.71 3.66 -8.36
N SER A 238 -3.59 4.64 -8.19
CA SER A 238 -4.87 4.40 -7.49
C SER A 238 -5.84 3.50 -8.27
N HIS A 239 -5.66 3.37 -9.59
CA HIS A 239 -6.53 2.56 -10.45
C HIS A 239 -6.28 1.05 -10.32
N THR A 240 -5.10 0.60 -9.91
CA THR A 240 -4.79 -0.82 -9.73
C THR A 240 -5.57 -1.40 -8.54
N HIS A 241 -5.79 -0.59 -7.51
CA HIS A 241 -6.53 -0.93 -6.29
C HIS A 241 -8.03 -0.63 -6.36
N ALA A 242 -8.55 -0.12 -7.49
CA ALA A 242 -9.97 0.24 -7.61
C ALA A 242 -10.90 -0.98 -7.61
N SER A 243 -10.45 -2.11 -8.18
CA SER A 243 -11.25 -3.35 -8.26
C SER A 243 -11.67 -3.89 -6.87
N PRO A 244 -10.76 -4.18 -5.92
CA PRO A 244 -11.14 -4.69 -4.61
C PRO A 244 -12.03 -3.70 -3.84
N PHE A 245 -11.79 -2.40 -3.98
CA PHE A 245 -12.64 -1.37 -3.39
C PHE A 245 -14.09 -1.40 -3.93
N LEU A 246 -14.26 -1.49 -5.25
CA LEU A 246 -15.59 -1.56 -5.89
C LEU A 246 -16.33 -2.86 -5.54
N ILE A 247 -15.61 -3.97 -5.39
CA ILE A 247 -16.20 -5.23 -4.94
C ILE A 247 -16.66 -5.14 -3.48
N GLY A 248 -15.88 -4.47 -2.62
CA GLY A 248 -16.30 -4.11 -1.26
C GLY A 248 -17.57 -3.27 -1.25
N LEU A 249 -17.64 -2.25 -2.11
CA LEU A 249 -18.80 -1.37 -2.30
C LEU A 249 -20.07 -2.18 -2.65
N LEU A 250 -19.96 -3.11 -3.61
CA LEU A 250 -21.06 -4.01 -3.97
C LEU A 250 -21.46 -4.94 -2.81
N CYS A 251 -20.49 -5.51 -2.08
CA CYS A 251 -20.82 -6.34 -0.94
C CYS A 251 -21.52 -5.55 0.18
N GLY A 252 -21.07 -4.34 0.47
CA GLY A 252 -21.72 -3.45 1.44
C GLY A 252 -23.17 -3.15 1.07
N TYR A 253 -23.46 -2.97 -0.23
CA TYR A 253 -24.83 -2.80 -0.73
C TYR A 253 -25.66 -4.08 -0.58
N PHE A 254 -25.11 -5.24 -0.92
CA PHE A 254 -25.76 -6.53 -0.76
C PHE A 254 -26.14 -6.80 0.70
N LEU A 255 -25.20 -6.59 1.64
CA LEU A 255 -25.44 -6.73 3.07
C LEU A 255 -26.50 -5.76 3.58
N HIS A 256 -26.56 -4.55 3.04
CA HIS A 256 -27.57 -3.56 3.42
C HIS A 256 -28.98 -3.99 2.99
N ILE A 257 -29.17 -4.44 1.75
CA ILE A 257 -30.49 -4.91 1.26
C ILE A 257 -30.94 -6.17 2.01
N ASN A 258 -30.00 -7.06 2.32
CA ASN A 258 -30.28 -8.35 2.93
C ASN A 258 -30.31 -8.32 4.46
N ARG A 259 -30.32 -7.14 5.06
CA ARG A 259 -30.36 -6.99 6.51
C ARG A 259 -31.62 -7.67 7.07
N GLY A 260 -31.43 -8.75 7.82
CA GLY A 260 -32.52 -9.51 8.46
C GLY A 260 -33.08 -10.69 7.65
N ARG A 261 -32.42 -11.10 6.55
CA ARG A 261 -32.74 -12.36 5.84
C ARG A 261 -31.62 -13.37 6.05
N SER A 262 -31.97 -14.60 6.42
CA SER A 262 -31.06 -15.74 6.42
C SER A 262 -31.05 -16.40 5.03
N TYR A 263 -29.88 -16.81 4.57
CA TYR A 263 -29.70 -17.54 3.32
C TYR A 263 -28.88 -18.80 3.60
N GLU A 264 -29.31 -19.96 3.10
CA GLU A 264 -28.44 -21.13 3.03
C GLU A 264 -27.70 -21.12 1.68
N LEU A 265 -26.38 -20.98 1.69
CA LEU A 265 -25.58 -21.01 0.47
C LEU A 265 -25.36 -22.46 0.00
N HIS A 266 -25.53 -22.70 -1.30
CA HIS A 266 -25.23 -23.98 -1.93
C HIS A 266 -23.72 -24.29 -1.88
N ARG A 267 -23.36 -25.53 -1.51
CA ARG A 267 -21.97 -26.01 -1.29
C ARG A 267 -20.96 -25.74 -2.43
N ILE A 268 -21.40 -25.36 -3.62
CA ILE A 268 -20.54 -25.09 -4.79
C ILE A 268 -19.77 -23.77 -4.66
N ILE A 269 -20.28 -22.82 -3.86
CA ILE A 269 -19.53 -21.60 -3.54
C ILE A 269 -18.35 -21.91 -2.59
N ILE A 270 -18.44 -23.02 -1.83
CA ILE A 270 -17.40 -23.46 -0.86
C ILE A 270 -16.19 -24.06 -1.59
N SER A 271 -16.40 -24.69 -2.74
CA SER A 271 -15.35 -25.43 -3.45
C SER A 271 -14.44 -24.58 -4.35
N ASN A 272 -14.69 -23.27 -4.51
CA ASN A 272 -13.90 -22.39 -5.38
C ASN A 272 -12.89 -21.50 -4.65
N LEU A 273 -12.60 -21.75 -3.36
CA LEU A 273 -11.54 -21.05 -2.63
C LEU A 273 -10.11 -21.48 -3.03
N SER A 274 -9.97 -22.48 -3.91
CA SER A 274 -8.69 -22.90 -4.49
C SER A 274 -8.57 -22.41 -5.93
N PHE A 275 -8.54 -21.08 -6.13
CA PHE A 275 -8.15 -20.49 -7.40
C PHE A 275 -6.70 -19.99 -7.32
N ASN A 276 -5.89 -20.40 -8.29
CA ASN A 276 -4.46 -20.08 -8.40
C ASN A 276 -4.20 -18.56 -8.23
N PRO A 277 -3.29 -18.12 -7.35
CA PRO A 277 -3.04 -16.71 -7.05
C PRO A 277 -2.24 -15.96 -8.13
N PHE A 278 -2.06 -16.54 -9.32
CA PHE A 278 -1.16 -16.03 -10.36
C PHE A 278 -1.77 -14.96 -11.28
N SER A 279 -2.90 -14.34 -10.92
CA SER A 279 -3.60 -13.39 -11.80
C SER A 279 -4.36 -12.31 -11.04
N ASP A 280 -3.72 -11.15 -10.89
CA ASP A 280 -4.29 -9.80 -10.73
C ASP A 280 -5.22 -9.50 -9.53
N SER A 281 -5.25 -8.22 -9.12
CA SER A 281 -6.10 -7.67 -8.04
C SER A 281 -7.61 -7.98 -8.18
N VAL A 282 -8.04 -8.41 -9.38
CA VAL A 282 -9.40 -8.88 -9.68
C VAL A 282 -9.69 -10.24 -9.03
N ALA A 283 -8.74 -11.17 -9.02
CA ALA A 283 -8.92 -12.48 -8.39
C ALA A 283 -9.06 -12.36 -6.87
N ILE A 284 -8.28 -11.48 -6.25
CA ILE A 284 -8.37 -11.20 -4.80
C ILE A 284 -9.71 -10.54 -4.47
N GLY A 285 -10.16 -9.58 -5.27
CA GLY A 285 -11.49 -9.01 -5.13
C GLY A 285 -12.60 -10.07 -5.23
N SER A 286 -12.47 -11.05 -6.13
CA SER A 286 -13.43 -12.16 -6.26
C SER A 286 -13.39 -13.14 -5.07
N VAL A 287 -12.21 -13.40 -4.51
CA VAL A 287 -12.03 -14.21 -3.30
C VAL A 287 -12.58 -13.48 -2.07
N LEU A 288 -12.29 -12.18 -1.92
CA LEU A 288 -12.85 -11.34 -0.85
C LEU A 288 -14.36 -11.15 -0.98
N GLY A 289 -14.88 -11.02 -2.20
CA GLY A 289 -16.31 -11.00 -2.48
C GLY A 289 -16.99 -12.33 -2.10
N SER A 290 -16.34 -13.45 -2.41
CA SER A 290 -16.79 -14.80 -1.99
C SER A 290 -16.75 -14.94 -0.46
N LEU A 291 -15.66 -14.52 0.19
CA LEU A 291 -15.53 -14.45 1.65
C LEU A 291 -16.54 -13.52 2.30
N CYS A 292 -16.98 -12.47 1.61
CA CYS A 292 -18.01 -11.56 2.12
C CYS A 292 -19.40 -12.20 2.10
N LEU A 293 -19.71 -13.01 1.08
CA LEU A 293 -20.89 -13.87 1.08
C LEU A 293 -20.84 -14.87 2.26
N TYR A 294 -19.65 -15.36 2.62
CA TYR A 294 -19.44 -16.17 3.83
C TYR A 294 -19.60 -15.38 5.14
N ALA A 295 -18.96 -14.22 5.26
CA ALA A 295 -18.98 -13.42 6.49
C ALA A 295 -20.35 -12.80 6.77
N GLY A 296 -21.13 -12.51 5.72
CA GLY A 296 -22.53 -12.12 5.85
C GLY A 296 -23.39 -13.14 6.59
N LEU A 297 -23.06 -14.43 6.54
CA LEU A 297 -23.71 -15.49 7.32
C LEU A 297 -23.30 -15.45 8.80
N TRP A 298 -22.03 -15.16 9.08
CA TRP A 298 -21.50 -15.11 10.45
C TRP A 298 -22.02 -13.90 11.23
N TRP A 299 -22.23 -12.76 10.56
CA TRP A 299 -22.75 -11.54 11.20
C TRP A 299 -24.26 -11.55 11.44
N THR A 300 -24.99 -12.51 10.86
CA THR A 300 -26.44 -12.71 11.08
C THR A 300 -26.76 -13.91 11.97
N GLY A 301 -25.76 -14.53 12.59
CA GLY A 301 -25.94 -15.58 13.60
C GLY A 301 -26.44 -15.01 14.93
N GLN A 302 -27.76 -14.83 15.03
CA GLN A 302 -28.50 -15.25 16.22
C GLN A 302 -28.99 -16.67 15.98
#